data_AF-A0A965R3D0-F1
#
_entry.id   AF-A0A965R3D0-F1
#
_cell.length_a   1.000
_cell.length_b   1.000
_cell.length_c   1.000
_cell.angle_alpha   90.00
_cell.angle_beta   90.00
_cell.angle_gamma   90.00
#
_symmetry.space_group_name_H-M   'P 1'
#
loop_
_entity.id
_entity.type
_entity.pdbx_description
1 polymer ?
#
loop_
_entity_poly.entity_id
_entity_poly.type
_entity_poly.pdbx_seq_one_letter_code
_entity_poly.pdbx_strand_id
1 'polypeptide(L)'
;MRSFIVSDVVEDFDPLFYRPCIFPILSGYSYGTAITVNNGLRTGPYATDFQLSLSFFDNSGKHVVTTDVLHELTPGDIVKIDTRDVLKKLKITPRGNMLGIAHMVPTRFAGKELVTVTRGELMAHVSSSDDFIEFRQEPKGVITGVAYQMGPQNDDRFNKTRTTLLQAPKAIVTPTVDTL
;
A
#
# COMPACT_ATOMS: atom_id res chain seq x y z
N MET A 1 -24.18 -29.78 11.80
CA MET A 1 -23.29 -28.60 11.79
C MET A 1 -22.19 -28.89 10.76
N ARG A 2 -22.24 -28.31 9.55
CA ARG A 2 -21.22 -28.55 8.52
C ARG A 2 -20.00 -27.69 8.86
N SER A 3 -18.92 -28.35 9.28
CA SER A 3 -17.60 -27.73 9.39
C SER A 3 -17.15 -27.32 7.99
N PHE A 4 -17.20 -26.02 7.69
CA PHE A 4 -16.48 -25.48 6.54
C PHE A 4 -14.99 -25.56 6.87
N ILE A 5 -14.29 -26.55 6.32
CA ILE A 5 -12.83 -26.55 6.32
C ILE A 5 -12.43 -25.45 5.34
N VAL A 6 -12.21 -24.26 5.88
CA VAL A 6 -11.65 -23.13 5.13
C VAL A 6 -10.16 -23.49 4.95
N SER A 7 -9.80 -24.07 3.78
CA SER A 7 -8.44 -24.52 3.46
C SER A 7 -7.39 -23.48 3.86
N ASP A 8 -6.57 -23.69 4.88
CA ASP A 8 -5.60 -22.68 5.37
C ASP A 8 -4.65 -22.13 4.29
N VAL A 9 -4.52 -22.85 3.17
CA VAL A 9 -3.73 -22.52 2.01
C VAL A 9 -4.57 -21.82 0.94
N VAL A 10 -4.00 -20.78 0.33
CA VAL A 10 -4.49 -20.09 -0.87
C VAL A 10 -3.49 -20.38 -1.99
N GLU A 11 -3.97 -21.06 -3.03
CA GLU A 11 -3.22 -21.34 -4.25
C GLU A 11 -3.43 -20.23 -5.29
N ASP A 12 -2.56 -20.17 -6.30
CA ASP A 12 -2.60 -19.20 -7.39
C ASP A 12 -2.77 -17.75 -6.92
N PHE A 13 -2.10 -17.40 -5.83
CA PHE A 13 -2.13 -16.06 -5.26
C PHE A 13 -1.13 -15.17 -5.99
N ASP A 14 -1.59 -14.01 -6.46
CA ASP A 14 -0.73 -12.98 -7.03
C ASP A 14 0.05 -12.27 -5.91
N PRO A 15 1.38 -12.43 -5.85
CA PRO A 15 2.19 -11.88 -4.76
C PRO A 15 2.19 -10.35 -4.70
N LEU A 16 1.84 -9.64 -5.78
CA LEU A 16 1.69 -8.18 -5.77
C LEU A 16 0.58 -7.70 -4.82
N PHE A 17 -0.35 -8.58 -4.47
CA PHE A 17 -1.45 -8.32 -3.53
C PHE A 17 -1.20 -8.92 -2.15
N TYR A 18 0.04 -9.33 -1.85
CA TYR A 18 0.40 -9.88 -0.54
C TYR A 18 0.17 -8.87 0.58
N ARG A 19 0.77 -7.68 0.46
CA ARG A 19 0.41 -6.53 1.30
C ARG A 19 0.44 -5.22 0.49
N PRO A 20 -0.66 -4.91 -0.22
CA PRO A 20 -0.77 -3.70 -1.01
C PRO A 20 -1.21 -2.52 -0.15
N CYS A 21 -0.51 -1.39 -0.26
CA CYS A 21 -0.97 -0.10 0.25
C CYS A 21 -1.52 0.72 -0.92
N ILE A 22 -2.82 0.96 -0.93
CA ILE A 22 -3.50 1.60 -2.06
C ILE A 22 -3.91 3.01 -1.66
N PHE A 23 -3.58 4.00 -2.49
CA PHE A 23 -3.78 5.40 -2.15
C PHE A 23 -4.13 6.26 -3.38
N PRO A 24 -4.99 7.27 -3.21
CA PRO A 24 -5.22 8.25 -4.26
C PRO A 24 -4.04 9.23 -4.36
N ILE A 25 -3.82 9.76 -5.56
CA ILE A 25 -2.91 10.87 -5.81
C ILE A 25 -3.77 12.03 -6.33
N LEU A 26 -3.84 13.08 -5.53
CA LEU A 26 -4.78 14.19 -5.71
C LEU A 26 -4.12 15.40 -6.40
N SER A 27 -3.31 15.13 -7.42
CA SER A 27 -2.59 16.16 -8.18
C SER A 27 -3.51 17.18 -8.84
N GLY A 28 -4.74 16.78 -9.20
CA GLY A 28 -5.76 17.70 -9.73
C GLY A 28 -6.18 18.79 -8.75
N TYR A 29 -5.93 18.60 -7.45
CA TYR A 29 -6.25 19.55 -6.38
C TYR A 29 -5.01 20.25 -5.80
N SER A 30 -3.86 20.13 -6.47
CA SER A 30 -2.56 20.67 -6.00
C SER A 30 -2.10 20.08 -4.66
N TYR A 31 -2.46 18.82 -4.37
CA TYR A 31 -1.92 18.07 -3.23
C TYR A 31 -0.73 17.21 -3.69
N GLY A 32 0.34 17.20 -2.89
CA GLY A 32 1.33 16.13 -2.90
C GLY A 32 0.87 14.94 -2.08
N THR A 33 1.27 13.74 -2.46
CA THR A 33 0.99 12.51 -1.70
C THR A 33 2.31 11.86 -1.27
N ALA A 34 2.44 11.53 0.01
CA ALA A 34 3.49 10.68 0.52
C ALA A 34 2.88 9.46 1.23
N ILE A 35 3.59 8.34 1.19
CA ILE A 35 3.18 7.12 1.88
C ILE A 35 4.27 6.71 2.85
N THR A 36 3.88 6.31 4.04
CA THR A 36 4.74 5.66 5.02
C THR A 36 4.27 4.24 5.14
N VAL A 37 5.17 3.31 4.87
CA VAL A 37 4.89 1.89 4.74
C VAL A 37 5.80 1.13 5.69
N ASN A 38 5.26 0.22 6.49
CA ASN A 38 6.03 -0.50 7.50
C ASN A 38 6.05 -2.02 7.28
N ASN A 39 7.10 -2.68 7.75
CA ASN A 39 7.16 -4.13 7.94
C ASN A 39 7.00 -4.43 9.43
N GLY A 40 5.77 -4.31 9.95
CA GLY A 40 5.55 -4.28 11.40
C GLY A 40 5.80 -5.62 12.12
N LEU A 41 5.86 -6.74 11.41
CA LEU A 41 6.09 -8.06 11.99
C LEU A 41 7.59 -8.30 12.27
N ARG A 42 8.05 -7.85 13.44
CA ARG A 42 9.47 -7.89 13.84
C ARG A 42 10.05 -9.29 14.06
N THR A 43 9.24 -10.23 14.54
CA THR A 43 9.69 -11.56 14.97
C THR A 43 8.62 -12.62 14.71
N GLY A 44 9.03 -13.89 14.73
CA GLY A 44 8.12 -15.03 14.61
C GLY A 44 8.25 -15.75 13.27
N PRO A 45 7.51 -16.86 13.08
CA PRO A 45 7.67 -17.75 11.93
C PRO A 45 7.29 -17.10 10.59
N TYR A 46 6.52 -16.01 10.61
CA TYR A 46 6.10 -15.29 9.42
C TYR A 46 6.93 -14.03 9.16
N ALA A 47 7.82 -13.61 10.07
CA ALA A 47 8.68 -12.45 9.82
C ALA A 47 9.53 -12.68 8.55
N THR A 48 9.46 -11.74 7.60
CA THR A 48 10.12 -11.86 6.30
C THR A 48 10.56 -10.49 5.79
N ASP A 49 11.61 -10.48 4.97
CA ASP A 49 12.00 -9.30 4.21
C ASP A 49 11.04 -9.07 3.04
N PHE A 50 10.83 -7.81 2.70
CA PHE A 50 9.99 -7.38 1.59
C PHE A 50 10.75 -6.54 0.58
N GLN A 51 10.33 -6.64 -0.68
CA GLN A 51 10.63 -5.65 -1.71
C GLN A 51 9.43 -4.75 -1.91
N LEU A 52 9.68 -3.46 -2.04
CA LEU A 52 8.67 -2.42 -2.23
C LEU A 52 8.80 -1.81 -3.62
N SER A 53 7.72 -1.87 -4.40
CA SER A 53 7.57 -1.15 -5.68
C SER A 53 6.26 -0.36 -5.70
N LEU A 54 6.12 0.56 -6.66
CA LEU A 54 4.91 1.36 -6.85
C LEU A 54 4.33 1.16 -8.23
N SER A 55 3.04 0.87 -8.31
CA SER A 55 2.26 0.95 -9.54
C SER A 55 1.38 2.19 -9.53
N PHE A 56 1.28 2.86 -10.68
CA PHE A 56 0.43 4.02 -10.87
C PHE A 56 -0.60 3.78 -11.96
N PHE A 57 -1.82 4.23 -11.72
CA PHE A 57 -2.96 4.10 -12.62
C PHE A 57 -3.60 5.47 -12.82
N ASP A 58 -4.12 5.72 -14.02
CA ASP A 58 -4.78 6.98 -14.34
C ASP A 58 -6.19 7.07 -13.74
N ASN A 59 -6.88 8.18 -14.01
CA ASN A 59 -8.22 8.43 -13.49
C ASN A 59 -9.29 7.44 -14.00
N SER A 60 -9.02 6.72 -15.09
CA SER A 60 -9.90 5.65 -15.60
C SER A 60 -9.61 4.29 -14.96
N GLY A 61 -8.55 4.21 -14.14
CA GLY A 61 -8.06 2.94 -13.58
C GLY A 61 -7.13 2.17 -14.51
N LYS A 62 -6.72 2.76 -15.65
CA LYS A 62 -5.75 2.13 -16.55
C LYS A 62 -4.35 2.23 -15.97
N HIS A 63 -3.61 1.13 -16.02
CA HIS A 63 -2.20 1.09 -15.62
C HIS A 63 -1.36 2.04 -16.47
N VAL A 64 -0.49 2.81 -15.81
CA VAL A 64 0.43 3.76 -16.43
C VAL A 64 1.86 3.24 -16.36
N VAL A 65 2.31 2.85 -15.17
CA VAL A 65 3.68 2.36 -14.94
C VAL A 65 3.76 1.59 -13.63
N THR A 66 4.74 0.70 -13.54
CA THR A 66 5.23 0.12 -12.28
C THR A 66 6.72 0.42 -12.16
N THR A 67 7.17 0.84 -10.98
CA THR A 67 8.60 1.08 -10.72
C THR A 67 9.35 -0.24 -10.59
N ASP A 68 10.67 -0.18 -10.79
CA ASP A 68 11.56 -1.17 -10.18
C ASP A 68 11.43 -1.15 -8.65
N VAL A 69 12.09 -2.09 -7.98
CA VAL A 69 12.16 -2.13 -6.51
C VAL A 69 12.79 -0.82 -6.01
N LEU A 70 12.02 -0.06 -5.22
CA LEU A 70 12.45 1.20 -4.63
C LEU A 70 13.22 0.97 -3.33
N HIS A 71 12.77 0.01 -2.53
CA HIS A 71 13.33 -0.30 -1.22
C HIS A 71 13.21 -1.80 -0.91
N GLU A 72 14.15 -2.28 -0.10
CA GLU A 72 14.03 -3.56 0.62
C GLU A 72 13.80 -3.24 2.11
N LEU A 73 12.88 -3.95 2.74
CA LEU A 73 12.43 -3.69 4.11
C LEU A 73 12.55 -4.96 4.94
N THR A 74 13.45 -4.95 5.91
CA THR A 74 13.62 -6.04 6.87
C THR A 74 12.53 -5.98 7.96
N PRO A 75 12.28 -7.07 8.70
CA PRO A 75 11.35 -7.08 9.82
C PRO A 75 11.56 -5.93 10.81
N GLY A 76 10.55 -5.08 10.96
CA GLY A 76 10.55 -3.90 11.83
C GLY A 76 10.85 -2.58 11.12
N ASP A 77 11.29 -2.60 9.87
CA ASP A 77 11.62 -1.39 9.12
C ASP A 77 10.37 -0.56 8.76
N ILE A 78 10.61 0.73 8.57
CA ILE A 78 9.63 1.71 8.11
C ILE A 78 10.27 2.59 7.05
N VAL A 79 9.53 2.95 6.01
CA VAL A 79 10.00 3.88 4.98
C VAL A 79 8.91 4.84 4.59
N LYS A 80 9.30 6.08 4.32
CA LYS A 80 8.43 7.12 3.76
C LYS A 80 8.85 7.45 2.34
N ILE A 81 7.89 7.48 1.43
CA ILE A 81 8.08 7.72 0.00
C ILE A 81 7.18 8.88 -0.43
N ASP A 82 7.80 9.95 -0.93
CA ASP A 82 7.07 11.01 -1.63
C ASP A 82 6.83 10.59 -3.10
N THR A 83 5.57 10.43 -3.46
CA THR A 83 5.17 9.98 -4.81
C THR A 83 5.57 10.99 -5.88
N ARG A 84 5.72 12.27 -5.55
CA ARG A 84 6.13 13.31 -6.50
C ARG A 84 7.56 13.09 -6.97
N ASP A 85 8.46 12.68 -6.07
CA ASP A 85 9.85 12.40 -6.41
C ASP A 85 9.95 11.16 -7.30
N VAL A 86 9.14 10.14 -7.02
CA VAL A 86 9.06 8.94 -7.85
C VAL A 86 8.53 9.29 -9.25
N LEU A 87 7.40 9.98 -9.35
CA LEU A 87 6.81 10.38 -10.63
C LEU A 87 7.76 11.28 -11.44
N LYS A 88 8.47 12.20 -10.77
CA LYS A 88 9.50 13.04 -11.39
C LYS A 88 10.66 12.22 -11.96
N LYS A 89 11.17 11.22 -11.22
CA LYS A 89 12.21 10.30 -11.70
C LYS A 89 11.76 9.51 -12.94
N LEU A 90 10.49 9.10 -12.97
CA LEU A 90 9.87 8.40 -14.10
C LEU A 90 9.47 9.33 -15.26
N LYS A 91 9.68 10.65 -15.12
CA LYS A 91 9.27 11.67 -16.09
C LYS A 91 7.76 11.65 -16.39
N ILE A 92 6.96 11.27 -15.41
CA ILE A 92 5.49 11.25 -15.51
C ILE A 92 4.96 12.56 -14.94
N THR A 93 4.18 13.27 -15.77
CA THR A 93 3.39 14.41 -15.30
C THR A 93 1.96 13.95 -15.05
N PRO A 94 1.47 13.98 -13.80
CA PRO A 94 0.11 13.57 -13.49
C PRO A 94 -0.90 14.43 -14.28
N ARG A 95 -1.79 13.76 -15.01
CA ARG A 95 -2.91 14.41 -15.71
C ARG A 95 -4.18 14.20 -14.89
N GLY A 96 -4.42 15.07 -13.92
CA GLY A 96 -5.54 14.94 -12.99
C GLY A 96 -5.21 14.01 -11.81
N ASN A 97 -6.23 13.33 -11.28
CA ASN A 97 -6.04 12.39 -10.17
C ASN A 97 -5.54 11.05 -10.68
N MET A 98 -4.69 10.40 -9.88
CA MET A 98 -4.17 9.06 -10.15
C MET A 98 -4.44 8.16 -8.96
N LEU A 99 -4.23 6.86 -9.15
CA LEU A 99 -4.23 5.87 -8.09
C LEU A 99 -2.82 5.27 -7.99
N GLY A 100 -2.29 5.18 -6.79
CA GLY A 100 -1.05 4.49 -6.50
C GLY A 100 -1.31 3.20 -5.74
N ILE A 101 -0.50 2.18 -6.01
CA ILE A 101 -0.43 0.95 -5.23
C ILE A 101 1.03 0.71 -4.86
N ALA A 102 1.33 0.73 -3.56
CA ALA A 102 2.57 0.23 -3.01
C ALA A 102 2.47 -1.28 -2.86
N HIS A 103 3.28 -2.01 -3.62
CA HIS A 103 3.36 -3.45 -3.55
C HIS A 103 4.48 -3.84 -2.61
N MET A 104 4.13 -4.41 -1.46
CA MET A 104 5.12 -5.09 -0.62
C MET A 104 5.01 -6.59 -0.80
N VAL A 105 6.03 -7.12 -1.48
CA VAL A 105 6.14 -8.52 -1.86
C VAL A 105 7.28 -9.17 -1.06
N PRO A 106 7.05 -10.29 -0.37
CA PRO A 106 8.14 -11.02 0.29
C PRO A 106 9.24 -11.32 -0.72
N THR A 107 10.52 -11.12 -0.36
CA THR A 107 11.67 -11.32 -1.26
C THR A 107 11.66 -12.72 -1.91
N ARG A 108 11.22 -13.75 -1.17
CA ARG A 108 11.04 -15.13 -1.66
C ARG A 108 10.02 -15.30 -2.80
N PHE A 109 9.17 -14.30 -3.03
CA PHE A 109 8.14 -14.28 -4.08
C PHE A 109 8.45 -13.29 -5.21
N ALA A 110 9.59 -12.57 -5.14
CA ALA A 110 10.00 -11.64 -6.18
C ALA A 110 10.06 -12.31 -7.56
N GLY A 111 9.46 -11.66 -8.56
CA GLY A 111 9.42 -12.13 -9.96
C GLY A 111 8.52 -13.35 -10.22
N LYS A 112 7.80 -13.86 -9.22
CA LYS A 112 6.82 -14.94 -9.41
C LYS A 112 5.48 -14.35 -9.81
N GLU A 113 4.81 -14.99 -10.76
CA GLU A 113 3.46 -14.61 -11.21
C GLU A 113 2.40 -15.08 -10.22
N LEU A 114 2.51 -16.33 -9.77
CA LEU A 114 1.58 -16.98 -8.85
C LEU A 114 2.35 -17.73 -7.76
N VAL A 115 1.82 -17.69 -6.54
CA VAL A 115 2.42 -18.35 -5.37
C VAL A 115 1.35 -19.01 -4.50
N THR A 116 1.80 -19.91 -3.64
CA THR A 116 0.98 -20.49 -2.59
C THR A 116 1.29 -19.79 -1.26
N VAL A 117 0.26 -19.32 -0.57
CA VAL A 117 0.40 -18.64 0.73
C VAL A 117 -0.58 -19.23 1.74
N THR A 118 -0.31 -19.03 3.03
CA THR A 118 -1.28 -19.40 4.07
C THR A 118 -2.07 -18.18 4.54
N ARG A 119 -3.33 -18.37 4.90
CA ARG A 119 -4.14 -17.27 5.47
C ARG A 119 -3.55 -16.74 6.77
N GLY A 120 -2.98 -17.62 7.60
CA GLY A 120 -2.32 -17.22 8.85
C GLY A 120 -1.16 -16.26 8.62
N GLU A 121 -0.35 -16.52 7.60
CA GLU A 121 0.76 -15.65 7.20
C GLU A 121 0.26 -14.28 6.70
N LEU A 122 -0.73 -14.24 5.80
CA LEU A 122 -1.33 -12.99 5.34
C LEU A 122 -1.91 -12.17 6.51
N MET A 123 -2.65 -12.81 7.41
CA MET A 123 -3.24 -12.15 8.57
C MET A 123 -2.19 -11.62 9.55
N ALA A 124 -1.07 -12.33 9.73
CA ALA A 124 0.03 -11.88 10.59
C ALA A 124 0.64 -10.56 10.09
N HIS A 125 0.86 -10.44 8.78
CA HIS A 125 1.40 -9.20 8.20
C HIS A 125 0.39 -8.05 8.16
N VAL A 126 -0.87 -8.33 7.81
CA VAL A 126 -1.92 -7.31 7.77
C VAL A 126 -2.20 -6.76 9.17
N SER A 127 -2.25 -7.61 10.20
CA SER A 127 -2.59 -7.17 11.57
C SER A 127 -1.46 -6.44 12.30
N SER A 128 -0.21 -6.61 11.87
CA SER A 128 0.97 -5.99 12.50
C SER A 128 1.44 -4.72 11.81
N SER A 129 0.86 -4.38 10.65
CA SER A 129 1.30 -3.26 9.82
C SER A 129 0.23 -2.16 9.79
N ASP A 130 0.68 -0.91 9.84
CA ASP A 130 -0.16 0.29 9.77
C ASP A 130 0.48 1.24 8.76
N ASP A 131 0.01 1.16 7.52
CA ASP A 131 0.48 2.06 6.47
C ASP A 131 -0.24 3.42 6.60
N PHE A 132 0.49 4.51 6.35
CA PHE A 132 0.02 5.87 6.53
C PHE A 132 0.17 6.67 5.24
N ILE A 133 -0.89 7.39 4.84
CA ILE A 133 -0.89 8.20 3.61
C ILE A 133 -1.07 9.66 3.97
N GLU A 134 -0.12 10.49 3.58
CA GLU A 134 -0.13 11.94 3.76
C GLU A 134 -0.54 12.64 2.47
N PHE A 135 -1.52 13.55 2.58
CA PHE A 135 -1.88 14.51 1.55
C PHE A 135 -1.45 15.90 2.00
N ARG A 136 -0.55 16.54 1.25
CA ARG A 136 0.01 17.85 1.58
C ARG A 136 -0.38 18.90 0.54
N GLN A 137 -1.15 19.90 0.94
CA GLN A 137 -1.41 21.06 0.08
C GLN A 137 -0.33 22.13 0.30
N GLU A 138 0.57 22.29 -0.67
CA GLU A 138 1.56 23.38 -0.65
C GLU A 138 0.99 24.60 -1.38
N PRO A 139 1.13 25.85 -0.87
CA PRO A 139 1.81 26.27 0.36
C PRO A 139 0.91 26.32 1.62
N LYS A 140 -0.32 25.81 1.53
CA LYS A 140 -1.37 26.02 2.54
C LYS A 140 -1.24 25.13 3.79
N GLY A 141 -0.28 24.21 3.83
CA GLY A 141 0.09 23.44 5.02
C GLY A 141 -0.92 22.39 5.46
N VAL A 142 -1.90 22.02 4.63
CA VAL A 142 -2.86 20.98 5.01
C VAL A 142 -2.21 19.63 4.78
N ILE A 143 -1.73 19.01 5.86
CA ILE A 143 -1.32 17.61 5.91
C ILE A 143 -2.53 16.85 6.46
N THR A 144 -3.23 16.07 5.64
CA THR A 144 -4.18 15.04 6.11
C THR A 144 -3.45 13.71 6.03
N GLY A 145 -3.33 13.04 7.16
CA GLY A 145 -2.65 11.76 7.26
C GLY A 145 -3.65 10.68 7.61
N VAL A 146 -3.88 9.71 6.72
CA VAL A 146 -4.84 8.63 6.90
C VAL A 146 -4.11 7.31 7.04
N ALA A 147 -4.30 6.63 8.17
CA ALA A 147 -3.88 5.25 8.32
C ALA A 147 -4.87 4.36 7.55
N TYR A 148 -4.38 3.66 6.54
CA TYR A 148 -5.18 2.73 5.75
C TYR A 148 -4.59 1.33 5.88
N GLN A 149 -5.38 0.42 6.44
CA GLN A 149 -5.14 -1.03 6.31
C GLN A 149 -5.88 -1.63 5.11
N MET A 150 -6.43 -0.77 4.24
CA MET A 150 -7.41 -1.11 3.19
C MET A 150 -7.39 -0.05 2.09
N GLY A 151 -7.74 -0.44 0.85
CA GLY A 151 -7.96 0.52 -0.23
C GLY A 151 -9.13 1.49 0.02
N PRO A 152 -9.15 2.65 -0.67
CA PRO A 152 -10.19 3.67 -0.51
C PRO A 152 -11.58 3.11 -0.85
N GLN A 153 -12.47 3.02 0.15
CA GLN A 153 -13.79 2.38 0.00
C GLN A 153 -14.81 3.19 -0.82
N ASN A 154 -14.56 4.49 -0.96
CA ASN A 154 -15.33 5.41 -1.79
C ASN A 154 -14.84 5.44 -3.24
N ASP A 155 -13.84 4.62 -3.60
CA ASP A 155 -13.31 4.54 -4.94
C ASP A 155 -13.94 3.35 -5.67
N ASP A 156 -14.77 3.65 -6.67
CA ASP A 156 -15.55 2.66 -7.42
C ASP A 156 -14.69 1.69 -8.24
N ARG A 157 -13.38 1.93 -8.34
CA ARG A 157 -12.43 1.02 -8.99
C ARG A 157 -12.13 -0.22 -8.15
N PHE A 158 -12.55 -0.28 -6.87
CA PHE A 158 -12.29 -1.42 -5.99
C PHE A 158 -13.46 -2.39 -5.86
N ASN A 159 -13.13 -3.69 -5.88
CA ASN A 159 -14.07 -4.77 -5.65
C ASN A 159 -14.34 -4.94 -4.14
N LYS A 160 -15.60 -4.75 -3.71
CA LYS A 160 -16.05 -4.71 -2.31
C LYS A 160 -16.28 -6.10 -1.67
N THR A 161 -15.79 -7.18 -2.27
CA THR A 161 -16.21 -8.57 -1.95
C THR A 161 -15.19 -9.42 -1.18
N ARG A 162 -14.05 -8.89 -0.73
CA ARG A 162 -13.01 -9.66 0.00
C ARG A 162 -13.04 -9.39 1.51
N THR A 163 -12.68 -10.40 2.31
CA THR A 163 -12.51 -10.27 3.77
C THR A 163 -11.57 -9.12 4.07
N THR A 164 -12.09 -8.08 4.71
CA THR A 164 -11.40 -6.81 4.90
C THR A 164 -11.41 -6.47 6.38
N LEU A 165 -10.24 -6.16 6.94
CA LEU A 165 -10.16 -5.59 8.28
C LEU A 165 -10.41 -4.08 8.16
N LEU A 166 -11.49 -3.62 8.79
CA LEU A 166 -11.91 -2.22 8.73
C LEU A 166 -11.33 -1.47 9.94
N GLN A 167 -10.42 -0.52 9.70
CA GLN A 167 -10.04 0.48 10.69
C GLN A 167 -10.54 1.86 10.25
N ALA A 168 -10.97 2.68 11.21
CA ALA A 168 -11.46 4.02 10.96
C ALA A 168 -10.31 4.94 10.51
N PRO A 169 -10.52 5.78 9.47
CA PRO A 169 -9.51 6.75 9.06
C PRO A 169 -9.28 7.73 10.21
N LYS A 170 -8.04 7.80 10.69
CA LYS A 170 -7.59 8.88 11.57
C LYS A 170 -7.17 10.03 10.67
N ALA A 171 -7.57 11.26 10.99
CA ALA A 171 -7.13 12.44 10.27
C ALA A 171 -6.37 13.33 11.25
N ILE A 172 -5.10 13.59 10.95
CA ILE A 172 -4.31 14.61 11.63
C ILE A 172 -4.30 15.83 10.73
N VAL A 173 -4.53 17.03 11.26
CA VAL A 173 -4.45 18.31 10.52
C VAL A 173 -3.50 19.23 11.27
N THR A 174 -2.32 19.47 10.71
CA THR A 174 -1.29 20.33 11.30
C THR A 174 -0.35 20.85 10.21
N PRO A 175 0.26 22.04 10.37
CA PRO A 175 1.28 22.56 9.45
C PRO A 175 2.54 21.68 9.39
N THR A 176 2.80 20.86 10.42
CA THR A 176 3.97 19.99 10.53
C THR A 176 3.57 18.62 11.09
N VAL A 177 3.54 17.59 10.24
CA VAL A 177 3.54 16.17 10.67
C VAL A 177 4.85 15.56 10.20
N ASP A 178 5.54 14.87 11.10
CA ASP A 178 6.50 13.84 10.75
C ASP A 178 5.92 12.49 11.17
N THR A 179 5.95 11.50 10.27
CA THR A 179 5.39 10.16 10.51
C THR A 179 6.42 9.05 10.50
N LEU A 180 7.70 9.44 10.51
CA LEU A 180 8.82 8.56 10.80
C LEU A 180 9.20 8.60 12.28
#